data_AF-A0A1Y3A8S9-F1
#
_entry.id   AF-A0A1Y3A8S9-F1
#
_cell.length_a   1.000
_cell.length_b   1.000
_cell.length_c   1.000
_cell.angle_alpha   90.00
_cell.angle_beta   90.00
_cell.angle_gamma   90.00
#
_symmetry.space_group_name_H-M   'P 1'
#
loop_
_entity.id
_entity.type
_entity.pdbx_description
1 polymer ?
#
loop_
_entity_poly.entity_id
_entity_poly.type
_entity_poly.pdbx_seq_one_letter_code
_entity_poly.pdbx_strand_id
1 'polypeptide(L)'
;RRTLITDAVGVLGGLPHGAVRSFRAAIDAVRAADCALLVVDASDDPAALRRKLSASLSAIEATDGPVVPVLSKVDEVDADGLASAVEAYETVVAELGPRDAPVADALRSPVPVSVRDESGLGDLADAVADALPTATATVEVQNGGDAQAALSWAYDRAVVAGVEYGGETMAVDLAGRPDVVAEAERRLRGAGSPP
;
A
#
# COMPACT_ATOMS: atom_id res chain seq x y z
N ARG A 1 2.85 3.84 11.11
CA ARG A 1 3.01 5.11 10.36
C ARG A 1 1.66 5.80 10.19
N ARG A 2 1.60 7.12 10.05
CA ARG A 2 0.34 7.82 9.73
C ARG A 2 0.01 7.56 8.25
N THR A 3 -1.18 7.04 7.99
CA THR A 3 -1.67 6.72 6.64
C THR A 3 -3.05 7.32 6.47
N LEU A 4 -3.32 7.88 5.29
CA LEU A 4 -4.66 8.31 4.90
C LEU A 4 -5.36 7.12 4.24
N ILE A 5 -6.51 6.72 4.76
CA ILE A 5 -7.36 5.70 4.16
C ILE A 5 -8.55 6.42 3.53
N THR A 6 -8.77 6.15 2.24
CA THR A 6 -9.90 6.69 1.49
C THR A 6 -10.78 5.52 1.06
N ASP A 7 -12.04 5.55 1.47
CA ASP A 7 -13.04 4.60 0.96
C ASP A 7 -13.51 5.06 -0.43
N ALA A 8 -13.37 4.17 -1.42
CA ALA A 8 -13.75 4.43 -2.80
C ALA A 8 -15.03 3.64 -3.12
N VAL A 9 -15.93 4.23 -3.90
CA VAL A 9 -17.13 3.52 -4.37
C VAL A 9 -16.69 2.29 -5.17
N GLY A 10 -17.23 1.12 -4.82
CA GLY A 10 -16.87 -0.15 -5.45
C GLY A 10 -17.12 -0.18 -6.96
N VAL A 11 -16.30 -0.95 -7.68
CA VAL A 11 -16.45 -1.14 -9.13
C VAL A 11 -17.68 -2.01 -9.39
N LEU A 12 -18.70 -1.42 -10.02
CA LEU A 12 -19.88 -2.16 -10.47
C LEU A 12 -19.61 -2.78 -11.86
N GLY A 13 -19.76 -4.10 -11.98
CA GLY A 13 -19.75 -4.77 -13.28
C GLY A 13 -20.97 -4.36 -14.13
N GLY A 14 -20.78 -4.17 -15.44
CA GLY A 14 -21.87 -3.91 -16.38
C GLY A 14 -22.35 -2.46 -16.46
N LEU A 15 -21.52 -1.49 -16.06
CA LEU A 15 -21.89 -0.07 -16.15
C LEU A 15 -22.02 0.37 -17.63
N PRO A 16 -23.13 1.02 -18.02
CA PRO A 16 -23.25 1.60 -19.36
C PRO A 16 -22.17 2.66 -19.58
N HIS A 17 -21.65 2.77 -20.81
CA HIS A 17 -20.55 3.69 -21.18
C HIS A 17 -20.75 5.16 -20.72
N GLY A 18 -21.99 5.60 -20.50
CA GLY A 18 -22.30 6.95 -19.98
C GLY A 18 -22.09 7.15 -18.47
N ALA A 19 -22.21 6.10 -17.66
CA ALA A 19 -22.04 6.14 -16.20
C ALA A 19 -20.55 6.15 -15.76
N VAL A 20 -19.64 5.84 -16.69
CA VAL A 20 -18.19 5.77 -16.47
C VAL A 20 -17.60 7.09 -15.96
N ARG A 21 -18.18 8.25 -16.30
CA ARG A 21 -17.65 9.55 -15.87
C ARG A 21 -17.71 9.77 -14.36
N SER A 22 -18.74 9.27 -13.67
CA SER A 22 -18.85 9.40 -12.21
C SER A 22 -17.91 8.47 -11.45
N PHE A 23 -17.51 7.35 -12.07
CA PHE A 23 -16.56 6.38 -11.50
C PHE A 23 -15.11 6.70 -11.84
N ARG A 24 -14.86 7.46 -12.91
CA ARG A 24 -13.51 7.80 -13.34
C ARG A 24 -12.70 8.48 -12.24
N ALA A 25 -13.30 9.41 -11.49
CA ALA A 25 -12.59 10.06 -10.38
C ALA A 25 -12.21 9.08 -9.26
N ALA A 26 -13.05 8.08 -8.98
CA ALA A 26 -12.74 7.04 -8.00
C ALA A 26 -11.64 6.10 -8.51
N ILE A 27 -11.71 5.69 -9.77
CA ILE A 27 -10.67 4.88 -10.41
C ILE A 27 -9.35 5.66 -10.45
N ASP A 28 -9.35 6.91 -10.90
CA ASP A 28 -8.15 7.76 -10.95
C ASP A 28 -7.53 7.92 -9.56
N ALA A 29 -8.34 8.04 -8.50
CA ALA A 29 -7.85 8.06 -7.12
C ALA A 29 -7.20 6.74 -6.69
N VAL A 30 -7.75 5.60 -7.10
CA VAL A 30 -7.14 4.27 -6.87
C VAL A 30 -5.83 4.13 -7.66
N ARG A 31 -5.79 4.57 -8.92
CA ARG A 31 -4.60 4.51 -9.76
C ARG A 31 -3.44 5.32 -9.19
N ALA A 32 -3.73 6.50 -8.64
CA ALA A 32 -2.74 7.41 -8.04
C ALA A 32 -2.40 7.08 -6.58
N ALA A 33 -2.99 6.03 -6.00
CA ALA A 33 -2.73 5.67 -4.61
C ALA A 33 -1.33 5.03 -4.45
N ASP A 34 -0.66 5.38 -3.36
CA ASP A 34 0.62 4.74 -2.95
C ASP A 34 0.45 3.23 -2.71
N CYS A 35 -0.77 2.78 -2.39
CA CYS A 35 -1.19 1.38 -2.29
C CYS A 35 -2.71 1.33 -2.44
N ALA A 36 -3.24 0.35 -3.18
CA ALA A 36 -4.67 0.10 -3.28
C ALA A 36 -5.05 -1.21 -2.58
N LEU A 37 -6.23 -1.24 -1.95
CA LEU A 37 -6.82 -2.46 -1.41
C LEU A 37 -7.95 -2.91 -2.34
N LEU A 38 -7.85 -4.12 -2.89
CA LEU A 38 -8.92 -4.72 -3.69
C LEU A 38 -9.69 -5.72 -2.84
N VAL A 39 -10.78 -5.27 -2.24
CA VAL A 39 -11.60 -6.10 -1.36
C VAL A 39 -12.58 -6.94 -2.18
N VAL A 40 -12.56 -8.26 -1.95
CA VAL A 40 -13.42 -9.23 -2.60
C VAL A 40 -14.04 -10.13 -1.54
N ASP A 41 -15.26 -10.59 -1.78
CA ASP A 41 -15.97 -11.46 -0.85
C ASP A 41 -15.50 -12.91 -1.04
N ALA A 42 -14.94 -13.53 0.00
CA ALA A 42 -14.48 -14.91 -0.05
C ALA A 42 -15.64 -15.92 -0.09
N SER A 43 -16.86 -15.52 0.33
CA SER A 43 -18.03 -16.39 0.31
C SER A 43 -18.76 -16.41 -1.04
N ASP A 44 -18.32 -15.59 -2.00
CA ASP A 44 -18.79 -15.70 -3.39
C ASP A 44 -18.41 -17.07 -3.98
N ASP A 45 -19.28 -17.60 -4.85
CA ASP A 45 -18.91 -18.74 -5.66
C ASP A 45 -17.70 -18.39 -6.57
N PRO A 46 -16.83 -19.36 -6.91
CA PRO A 46 -15.62 -19.08 -7.67
C PRO A 46 -15.85 -18.35 -8.99
N ALA A 47 -16.98 -18.59 -9.68
CA ALA A 47 -17.27 -17.91 -10.95
C ALA A 47 -17.68 -16.45 -10.74
N ALA A 48 -18.44 -16.16 -9.68
CA ALA A 48 -18.76 -14.80 -9.28
C ALA A 48 -17.52 -14.03 -8.84
N LEU A 49 -16.65 -14.64 -8.04
CA LEU A 49 -15.39 -14.05 -7.58
C LEU A 49 -14.50 -13.69 -8.78
N ARG A 50 -14.28 -14.65 -9.71
CA ARG A 50 -13.51 -14.41 -10.94
C ARG A 50 -14.08 -13.25 -11.74
N ARG A 51 -15.41 -13.24 -11.97
CA ARG A 51 -16.07 -12.17 -12.72
C ARG A 51 -15.88 -10.79 -12.07
N LYS A 52 -16.01 -10.69 -10.74
CA LYS A 52 -15.83 -9.43 -10.00
C LYS A 52 -14.38 -8.95 -10.07
N LEU A 53 -13.41 -9.86 -9.89
CA LEU A 53 -11.99 -9.59 -10.02
C LEU A 53 -11.64 -9.08 -11.42
N SER A 54 -11.99 -9.83 -12.46
CA SER A 54 -11.70 -9.45 -13.85
C SER A 54 -12.32 -8.09 -14.19
N ALA A 55 -13.58 -7.84 -13.82
CA ALA A 55 -14.22 -6.55 -14.07
C ALA A 55 -13.50 -5.39 -13.35
N SER A 56 -13.08 -5.59 -12.10
CA SER A 56 -12.39 -4.57 -11.31
C SER A 56 -10.99 -4.28 -11.86
N LEU A 57 -10.22 -5.32 -12.16
CA LEU A 57 -8.86 -5.20 -12.68
C LEU A 57 -8.85 -4.61 -14.09
N SER A 58 -9.80 -4.98 -14.95
CA SER A 58 -9.97 -4.35 -16.27
C SER A 58 -10.39 -2.88 -16.19
N ALA A 59 -11.13 -2.46 -15.16
CA ALA A 59 -11.45 -1.05 -14.96
C ALA A 59 -10.25 -0.24 -14.43
N ILE A 60 -9.45 -0.86 -13.56
CA ILE A 60 -8.25 -0.23 -13.00
C ILE A 60 -7.15 -0.12 -14.06
N GLU A 61 -6.97 -1.10 -14.95
CA GLU A 61 -5.95 -1.17 -16.01
C GLU A 61 -4.48 -1.10 -15.52
N ALA A 62 -4.10 -0.05 -14.80
CA ALA A 62 -2.76 0.22 -14.28
C ALA A 62 -2.83 1.04 -12.98
N THR A 63 -1.83 0.90 -12.11
CA THR A 63 -1.71 1.65 -10.84
C THR A 63 -0.27 2.10 -10.63
N ASP A 64 -0.08 3.22 -9.94
CA ASP A 64 1.25 3.73 -9.56
C ASP A 64 1.85 2.91 -8.41
N GLY A 65 1.01 2.49 -7.46
CA GLY A 65 1.37 1.65 -6.32
C GLY A 65 0.90 0.19 -6.46
N PRO A 66 1.36 -0.70 -5.56
CA PRO A 66 0.88 -2.07 -5.49
C PRO A 66 -0.61 -2.16 -5.12
N VAL A 67 -1.22 -3.27 -5.53
CA VAL A 67 -2.60 -3.64 -5.19
C VAL A 67 -2.56 -4.85 -4.26
N VAL A 68 -3.04 -4.69 -3.04
CA VAL A 68 -3.19 -5.79 -2.06
C VAL A 68 -4.62 -6.33 -2.16
N PRO A 69 -4.83 -7.55 -2.68
CA PRO A 69 -6.14 -8.17 -2.67
C PRO A 69 -6.52 -8.58 -1.25
N VAL A 70 -7.77 -8.36 -0.87
CA VAL A 70 -8.30 -8.68 0.46
C VAL A 70 -9.49 -9.61 0.28
N LEU A 71 -9.33 -10.87 0.68
CA LEU A 71 -10.42 -11.85 0.70
C LEU A 71 -11.20 -11.66 2.01
N SER A 72 -12.28 -10.90 1.95
CA SER A 72 -13.14 -10.57 3.08
C SER A 72 -14.15 -11.66 3.41
N LYS A 73 -14.74 -11.59 4.61
CA LYS A 73 -15.77 -12.53 5.09
C LYS A 73 -15.32 -13.98 5.17
N VAL A 74 -14.07 -14.22 5.56
CA VAL A 74 -13.59 -15.59 5.73
C VAL A 74 -14.30 -16.35 6.85
N ASP A 75 -15.07 -15.66 7.71
CA ASP A 75 -15.96 -16.27 8.70
C ASP A 75 -17.17 -17.01 8.09
N GLU A 76 -17.47 -16.76 6.81
CA GLU A 76 -18.57 -17.41 6.08
C GLU A 76 -18.12 -18.63 5.27
N VAL A 77 -16.82 -18.96 5.25
CA VAL A 77 -16.27 -20.08 4.47
C VAL A 77 -15.43 -21.02 5.34
N ASP A 78 -15.36 -22.28 4.94
CA ASP A 78 -14.41 -23.24 5.49
C ASP A 78 -13.07 -23.18 4.74
N ALA A 79 -12.13 -24.07 5.12
CA ALA A 79 -10.80 -24.12 4.51
C ALA A 79 -10.84 -24.40 3.00
N ASP A 80 -11.78 -25.24 2.54
CA ASP A 80 -11.94 -25.57 1.13
C ASP A 80 -12.52 -24.40 0.33
N GLY A 81 -13.49 -23.67 0.92
CA GLY A 81 -14.02 -22.44 0.36
C GLY A 81 -12.95 -21.35 0.24
N LEU A 82 -12.14 -21.15 1.27
CA LEU A 82 -11.04 -20.20 1.22
C LEU A 82 -9.98 -20.60 0.18
N ALA A 83 -9.61 -21.88 0.11
CA ALA A 83 -8.69 -22.38 -0.92
C ALA A 83 -9.23 -22.14 -2.33
N SER A 84 -10.54 -22.35 -2.54
CA SER A 84 -11.21 -22.09 -3.82
C SER A 84 -11.19 -20.60 -4.19
N ALA A 85 -11.36 -19.70 -3.21
CA ALA A 85 -11.27 -18.26 -3.43
C ALA A 85 -9.85 -17.82 -3.83
N VAL A 86 -8.81 -18.40 -3.19
CA VAL A 86 -7.41 -18.16 -3.54
C VAL A 86 -7.12 -18.68 -4.95
N GLU A 87 -7.52 -19.91 -5.29
CA GLU A 87 -7.32 -20.48 -6.63
C GLU A 87 -8.01 -19.63 -7.71
N ALA A 88 -9.23 -19.16 -7.42
CA ALA A 88 -9.96 -18.27 -8.32
C ALA A 88 -9.23 -16.94 -8.55
N TYR A 89 -8.66 -16.35 -7.50
CA TYR A 89 -7.79 -15.18 -7.64
C TYR A 89 -6.56 -15.47 -8.51
N GLU A 90 -5.81 -16.52 -8.20
CA GLU A 90 -4.59 -16.90 -8.93
C GLU A 90 -4.88 -17.18 -10.41
N THR A 91 -6.01 -17.82 -10.70
CA THR A 91 -6.47 -18.07 -12.08
C THR A 91 -6.66 -16.76 -12.83
N VAL A 92 -7.35 -15.76 -12.25
CA VAL A 92 -7.55 -14.46 -12.90
C VAL A 92 -6.23 -13.74 -13.13
N VAL A 93 -5.31 -13.76 -12.14
CA VAL A 93 -3.99 -13.14 -12.30
C VAL A 93 -3.20 -13.80 -13.44
N ALA A 94 -3.24 -15.12 -13.54
CA ALA A 94 -2.58 -15.86 -14.62
C ALA A 94 -3.20 -15.58 -16.00
N GLU A 95 -4.53 -15.44 -16.06
CA GLU A 95 -5.27 -15.14 -17.30
C GLU A 95 -5.08 -13.71 -17.81
N LEU A 96 -4.86 -12.74 -16.91
CA LEU A 96 -4.71 -11.33 -17.29
C LEU A 96 -3.45 -11.06 -18.13
N GLY A 97 -2.40 -11.87 -17.98
CA GLY A 97 -1.16 -11.79 -18.76
C GLY A 97 -0.42 -10.43 -18.67
N PRO A 98 0.89 -10.36 -18.96
CA PRO A 98 1.63 -9.09 -18.91
C PRO A 98 1.22 -8.06 -19.98
N ARG A 99 0.42 -8.46 -20.98
CA ARG A 99 0.10 -7.61 -22.15
C ARG A 99 -1.29 -6.97 -22.11
N ASP A 100 -2.24 -7.55 -21.38
CA ASP A 100 -3.64 -7.11 -21.44
C ASP A 100 -4.04 -6.25 -20.22
N ALA A 101 -3.30 -6.28 -19.11
CA ALA A 101 -3.52 -5.39 -17.97
C ALA A 101 -2.24 -5.13 -17.14
N PRO A 102 -1.59 -3.96 -17.27
CA PRO A 102 -0.41 -3.58 -16.46
C PRO A 102 -0.59 -3.71 -14.94
N VAL A 103 -1.82 -3.61 -14.44
CA VAL A 103 -2.15 -3.82 -13.02
C VAL A 103 -1.76 -5.21 -12.52
N ALA A 104 -1.63 -6.22 -13.38
CA ALA A 104 -1.24 -7.57 -12.97
C ALA A 104 0.13 -7.59 -12.27
N ASP A 105 1.08 -6.78 -12.72
CA ASP A 105 2.42 -6.67 -12.10
C ASP A 105 2.39 -5.97 -10.74
N ALA A 106 1.35 -5.16 -10.48
CA ALA A 106 1.15 -4.46 -9.22
C ALA A 106 0.49 -5.33 -8.15
N LEU A 107 -0.14 -6.45 -8.53
CA LEU A 107 -0.85 -7.31 -7.60
C LEU A 107 0.10 -8.01 -6.61
N ARG A 108 -0.41 -8.22 -5.40
CA ARG A 108 0.26 -8.95 -4.31
C ARG A 108 -0.49 -10.23 -3.97
N SER A 109 0.06 -11.03 -3.06
CA SER A 109 -0.66 -12.19 -2.53
C SER A 109 -1.93 -11.75 -1.81
N PRO A 110 -3.05 -12.48 -1.95
CA PRO A 110 -4.30 -12.13 -1.30
C PRO A 110 -4.21 -12.32 0.22
N VAL A 111 -4.78 -11.39 0.98
CA VAL A 111 -4.84 -11.45 2.44
C VAL A 111 -6.26 -11.83 2.89
N PRO A 112 -6.46 -12.99 3.54
CA PRO A 112 -7.75 -13.38 4.09
C PRO A 112 -8.07 -12.60 5.37
N VAL A 113 -9.29 -12.05 5.46
CA VAL A 113 -9.73 -11.29 6.64
C VAL A 113 -11.19 -11.55 6.99
N SER A 114 -11.50 -11.50 8.29
CA SER A 114 -12.86 -11.32 8.78
C SER A 114 -12.91 -10.07 9.63
N VAL A 115 -13.72 -9.09 9.23
CA VAL A 115 -13.99 -7.90 10.04
C VAL A 115 -14.87 -8.27 11.24
N ARG A 116 -15.76 -9.25 11.06
CA ARG A 116 -16.67 -9.72 12.12
C ARG A 116 -15.92 -10.38 13.26
N ASP A 117 -14.97 -11.25 12.92
CA ASP A 117 -14.18 -12.03 13.88
C ASP A 117 -12.84 -11.35 14.20
N GLU A 118 -12.58 -10.16 13.62
CA GLU A 118 -11.34 -9.39 13.74
C GLU A 118 -10.07 -10.20 13.38
N SER A 119 -10.19 -11.16 12.46
CA SER A 119 -9.11 -12.05 12.03
C SER A 119 -8.43 -11.54 10.75
N GLY A 120 -7.12 -11.81 10.63
CA GLY A 120 -6.30 -11.41 9.47
C GLY A 120 -6.01 -9.90 9.36
N LEU A 121 -6.54 -9.08 10.28
CA LEU A 121 -6.33 -7.62 10.25
C LEU A 121 -4.86 -7.22 10.51
N GLY A 122 -4.13 -8.00 11.32
CA GLY A 122 -2.70 -7.81 11.54
C GLY A 122 -1.90 -8.07 10.27
N ASP A 123 -2.12 -9.22 9.64
CA ASP A 123 -1.47 -9.59 8.37
C ASP A 123 -1.80 -8.58 7.26
N LEU A 124 -3.02 -8.05 7.24
CA LEU A 124 -3.40 -6.98 6.32
C LEU A 124 -2.64 -5.68 6.62
N ALA A 125 -2.50 -5.31 7.89
CA ALA A 125 -1.75 -4.13 8.28
C ALA A 125 -0.27 -4.25 7.87
N ASP A 126 0.33 -5.43 8.02
CA ASP A 126 1.71 -5.72 7.62
C ASP A 126 1.86 -5.74 6.09
N ALA A 127 0.93 -6.37 5.36
CA ALA A 127 0.92 -6.33 3.90
C ALA A 127 0.80 -4.91 3.35
N VAL A 128 -0.02 -4.06 3.97
CA VAL A 128 -0.10 -2.63 3.65
C VAL A 128 1.19 -1.93 4.04
N ALA A 129 1.77 -2.23 5.20
CA ALA A 129 3.06 -1.72 5.69
C ALA A 129 4.15 -1.89 4.63
N ASP A 130 4.29 -3.11 4.12
CA ASP A 130 5.28 -3.49 3.11
C ASP A 130 4.98 -2.92 1.72
N ALA A 131 3.70 -2.69 1.41
CA ALA A 131 3.27 -2.19 0.11
C ALA A 131 3.56 -0.70 -0.10
N LEU A 132 3.42 0.17 0.92
CA LEU A 132 3.66 1.61 0.71
C LEU A 132 5.16 1.91 0.49
N PRO A 133 5.48 2.85 -0.41
CA PRO A 133 6.85 3.22 -0.73
C PRO A 133 7.59 3.70 0.53
N THR A 134 8.69 3.02 0.84
CA THR A 134 9.54 3.32 1.99
C THR A 134 10.97 3.46 1.51
N ALA A 135 11.53 4.66 1.64
CA ALA A 135 12.95 4.89 1.48
C ALA A 135 13.65 4.79 2.84
N THR A 136 14.91 4.37 2.84
CA THR A 136 15.77 4.37 4.02
C THR A 136 17.04 5.15 3.73
N ALA A 137 17.54 5.90 4.72
CA ALA A 137 18.81 6.62 4.61
C ALA A 137 19.47 6.71 5.99
N THR A 138 20.79 6.62 6.04
CA THR A 138 21.56 6.88 7.26
C THR A 138 22.38 8.15 7.05
N VAL A 139 22.32 9.06 8.02
CA VAL A 139 23.04 10.33 7.99
C VAL A 139 23.85 10.51 9.26
N GLU A 140 25.16 10.63 9.10
CA GLU A 140 26.05 11.08 10.17
C GLU A 140 26.20 12.60 10.13
N VAL A 141 26.01 13.24 11.28
CA VAL A 141 26.10 14.70 11.42
C VAL A 141 26.74 15.08 12.75
N GLN A 142 27.40 16.24 12.78
CA GLN A 142 27.87 16.84 14.03
C GLN A 142 26.68 17.13 14.95
N ASN A 143 26.80 16.76 16.21
CA ASN A 143 25.76 16.96 17.20
C ASN A 143 25.72 18.44 17.63
N GLY A 144 25.01 19.26 16.85
CA GLY A 144 24.83 20.69 17.07
C GLY A 144 23.37 21.12 17.01
N GLY A 145 23.10 22.39 17.31
CA GLY A 145 21.73 22.94 17.39
C GLY A 145 20.92 22.76 16.09
N ASP A 146 21.53 23.03 14.94
CA ASP A 146 20.87 22.87 13.64
C ASP A 146 20.55 21.40 13.34
N ALA A 147 21.43 20.48 13.75
CA ALA A 147 21.24 19.05 13.59
C ALA A 147 20.10 18.55 14.51
N GLN A 148 20.01 19.06 15.74
CA GLN A 148 18.90 18.78 16.66
C GLN A 148 17.56 19.32 16.13
N ALA A 149 17.55 20.51 15.52
CA ALA A 149 16.35 21.07 14.90
C ALA A 149 15.89 20.21 13.69
N ALA A 150 16.84 19.77 12.85
CA ALA A 150 16.56 18.86 11.75
C ALA A 150 16.05 17.49 12.24
N LEU A 151 16.63 16.95 13.31
CA LEU A 151 16.19 15.70 13.93
C LEU A 151 14.77 15.82 14.51
N SER A 152 14.46 16.91 15.21
CA SER A 152 13.10 17.18 15.71
C SER A 152 12.08 17.22 14.56
N TRP A 153 12.42 17.91 13.47
CA TRP A 153 11.57 17.95 12.28
C TRP A 153 11.31 16.57 11.67
N ALA A 154 12.31 15.68 11.72
CA ALA A 154 12.22 14.31 11.23
C ALA A 154 11.34 13.44 12.16
N TYR A 155 11.44 13.61 13.48
CA TYR A 155 10.56 12.96 14.46
C TYR A 155 9.10 13.35 14.27
N ASP A 156 8.80 14.64 14.07
CA ASP A 156 7.44 15.14 13.85
C ASP A 156 6.76 14.49 12.63
N ARG A 157 7.56 14.02 11.68
CA ARG A 157 7.11 13.33 10.46
C ARG A 157 7.19 11.82 10.54
N ALA A 158 7.58 11.29 11.70
CA ALA A 158 7.72 9.86 11.95
C ALA A 158 8.61 9.14 10.91
N VAL A 159 9.71 9.78 10.51
CA VAL A 159 10.70 9.20 9.58
C VAL A 159 12.00 8.78 10.25
N VAL A 160 12.14 8.95 11.57
CA VAL A 160 13.31 8.49 12.32
C VAL A 160 13.11 7.03 12.72
N ALA A 161 13.98 6.15 12.22
CA ALA A 161 14.04 4.73 12.58
C ALA A 161 14.97 4.47 13.77
N GLY A 162 16.03 5.27 13.91
CA GLY A 162 17.00 5.12 14.99
C GLY A 162 17.92 6.32 15.09
N VAL A 163 18.49 6.53 16.27
CA VAL A 163 19.53 7.53 16.50
C VAL A 163 20.59 6.94 17.41
N GLU A 164 21.85 6.99 16.97
CA GLU A 164 23.02 6.61 17.75
C GLU A 164 23.87 7.84 18.03
N TYR A 165 24.22 8.07 19.30
CA TYR A 165 25.03 9.22 19.71
C TYR A 165 26.48 8.79 19.93
N GLY A 166 27.39 9.33 19.13
CA GLY A 166 28.83 9.06 19.10
C GLY A 166 29.66 10.24 19.61
N GLY A 167 29.38 10.74 20.81
CA GLY A 167 30.10 11.87 21.41
C GLY A 167 29.82 13.19 20.68
N GLU A 168 30.71 13.57 19.75
CA GLU A 168 30.59 14.81 18.96
C GLU A 168 29.70 14.65 17.72
N THR A 169 29.44 13.41 17.30
CA THR A 169 28.56 13.10 16.16
C THR A 169 27.32 12.32 16.59
N MET A 170 26.30 12.33 15.75
CA MET A 170 25.19 11.40 15.83
C MET A 170 24.93 10.78 14.45
N ALA A 171 24.60 9.49 14.45
CA ALA A 171 24.09 8.78 13.28
C ALA A 171 22.57 8.69 13.39
N VAL A 172 21.87 9.13 12.36
CA VAL A 172 20.40 9.12 12.30
C VAL A 172 19.98 8.19 11.17
N ASP A 173 19.27 7.13 11.53
CA ASP A 173 18.61 6.23 10.58
C ASP A 173 17.22 6.76 10.29
N LEU A 174 16.92 6.88 9.01
CA LEU A 174 15.65 7.37 8.48
C LEU A 174 14.94 6.25 7.73
N ALA A 175 13.63 6.13 7.92
CA ALA A 175 12.77 5.25 7.16
C ALA A 175 11.38 5.87 6.99
N GLY A 176 10.86 5.93 5.76
CA GLY A 176 9.51 6.46 5.52
C GLY A 176 9.28 6.90 4.08
N ARG A 177 8.31 7.81 3.87
CA ARG A 177 7.94 8.27 2.53
C ARG A 177 9.17 8.88 1.81
N PRO A 178 9.47 8.48 0.56
CA PRO A 178 10.74 8.83 -0.09
C PRO A 178 11.07 10.32 -0.14
N ASP A 179 10.10 11.18 -0.43
CA ASP A 179 10.26 12.63 -0.46
C ASP A 179 10.55 13.22 0.91
N VAL A 180 9.93 12.68 1.97
CA VAL A 180 10.16 13.10 3.35
C VAL A 180 11.53 12.65 3.85
N VAL A 181 11.94 11.42 3.53
CA VAL A 181 13.28 10.90 3.86
C VAL A 181 14.35 11.71 3.16
N ALA A 182 14.20 11.97 1.85
CA ALA A 182 15.15 12.78 1.09
C ALA A 182 15.25 14.22 1.64
N GLU A 183 14.14 14.78 2.10
CA GLU A 183 14.11 16.10 2.74
C GLU A 183 14.73 16.09 4.15
N ALA A 184 14.51 15.04 4.95
CA ALA A 184 15.19 14.86 6.24
C ALA A 184 16.72 14.77 6.04
N GLU A 185 17.14 13.96 5.06
CA GLU A 185 18.54 13.76 4.70
C GLU A 185 19.21 15.08 4.26
N ARG A 186 18.52 15.88 3.42
CA ARG A 186 19.01 17.21 3.03
C ARG A 186 19.18 18.14 4.23
N ARG A 187 18.21 18.19 5.15
CA ARG A 187 18.29 19.03 6.35
C ARG A 187 19.44 18.62 7.27
N LEU A 188 19.57 17.33 7.54
CA LEU A 188 20.61 16.79 8.41
C LEU A 188 22.00 17.02 7.82
N ARG A 189 22.20 16.79 6.52
CA ARG A 189 23.48 17.09 5.86
C ARG A 189 23.79 18.58 5.82
N GLY A 190 22.78 19.41 5.61
CA GLY A 190 22.92 20.87 5.59
C GLY A 190 23.35 21.45 6.95
N ALA A 191 22.97 20.80 8.06
CA ALA A 191 23.35 21.20 9.42
C ALA A 191 24.83 20.93 9.76
N GLY A 192 25.55 20.17 8.92
CA GLY A 192 26.97 19.86 9.09
C GLY A 192 27.93 20.81 8.37
N SER A 193 27.42 21.75 7.55
CA SER A 193 28.27 22.72 6.85
C SER A 193 28.60 23.90 7.78
N PRO A 194 29.88 24.21 8.03
CA PRO A 194 30.24 25.45 8.71
C PRO A 194 29.83 26.67 7.87
N PRO A 195 29.49 27.81 8.49
CA PRO A 195 29.20 29.07 7.79
C PRO A 195 30.40 29.62 7.01
#